data_AF-A0A7Y3N735-F1
#
_entry.id   AF-A0A7Y3N735-F1
#
_cell.length_a   1.000
_cell.length_b   1.000
_cell.length_c   1.000
_cell.angle_alpha   90.00
_cell.angle_beta   90.00
_cell.angle_gamma   90.00
#
_symmetry.space_group_name_H-M   'P 1'
#
loop_
_entity.id
_entity.type
_entity.pdbx_description
1 polymer ?
#
loop_
_entity_poly.entity_id
_entity_poly.type
_entity_poly.pdbx_seq_one_letter_code
_entity_poly.pdbx_strand_id
1 'polypeptide(L)'
;PGLAGIVAAVKEGRITFQRIQTYTLNSIIKKIVTVLLLILGLVMTGHAILTPLLMVILLIAGDFLAMSLTTDHVQPSAMPNAWRISNLTIVGVILGLCLVMFCALIIAYGKFVLHLNYMELRTLTFVVLVFGSQSTIYAIRERRHLWRSLPSIWLVISSLVDILLALILSIGGIAMSPLPVLTVWATLGAAVVFALVLDAVKVPVMARMGIV
;
A
#
# COMPACT_ATOMS: atom_id res chain seq x y z
N PRO A 1 10.96 23.48 -37.55
CA PRO A 1 10.98 22.04 -37.19
C PRO A 1 12.27 21.71 -36.43
N GLY A 2 12.21 21.68 -35.09
CA GLY A 2 13.42 21.74 -34.25
C GLY A 2 13.48 20.67 -33.17
N LEU A 3 14.64 20.63 -32.48
CA LEU A 3 14.99 19.78 -31.33
C LEU A 3 13.94 19.76 -30.20
N ALA A 4 12.98 20.69 -30.20
CA ALA A 4 11.84 20.74 -29.28
C ALA A 4 11.04 19.43 -29.25
N GLY A 5 10.83 18.77 -30.40
CA GLY A 5 10.12 17.48 -30.45
C GLY A 5 10.89 16.35 -29.74
N ILE A 6 12.22 16.33 -29.88
CA ILE A 6 13.09 15.35 -29.22
C ILE A 6 13.12 15.59 -27.71
N VAL A 7 13.22 16.86 -27.27
CA VAL A 7 13.18 17.20 -25.84
C VAL A 7 11.84 16.83 -25.20
N ALA A 8 10.72 17.07 -25.89
CA ALA A 8 9.40 16.65 -25.42
C ALA A 8 9.29 15.12 -25.29
N ALA A 9 9.74 14.38 -26.32
CA ALA A 9 9.74 12.92 -26.29
C ALA A 9 10.61 12.35 -25.15
N VAL A 10 11.78 12.93 -24.89
CA VAL A 10 12.66 12.52 -23.78
C VAL A 10 12.00 12.81 -22.42
N LYS A 11 11.31 13.95 -22.28
CA LYS A 11 10.61 14.31 -21.03
C LYS A 11 9.46 13.35 -20.74
N GLU A 12 8.63 13.04 -21.73
CA GLU A 12 7.55 12.05 -21.60
C GLU A 12 8.08 10.64 -21.32
N GLY A 13 9.18 10.25 -21.96
CA GLY A 13 9.88 9.00 -21.67
C GLY A 13 10.32 8.88 -20.20
N ARG A 14 10.86 9.95 -19.61
CA ARG A 14 11.27 9.97 -18.20
C ARG A 14 10.08 9.86 -17.24
N ILE A 15 8.97 10.53 -17.53
CA ILE A 15 7.74 10.45 -16.72
C ILE A 15 7.20 9.02 -16.75
N THR A 16 7.10 8.43 -17.95
CA THR A 16 6.62 7.06 -18.15
C THR A 16 7.51 6.05 -17.41
N PHE A 17 8.82 6.21 -17.50
CA PHE A 17 9.78 5.35 -16.81
C PHE A 17 9.61 5.39 -15.28
N GLN A 18 9.38 6.56 -14.69
CA GLN A 18 9.14 6.67 -13.26
C GLN A 18 7.80 6.07 -12.84
N ARG A 19 6.74 6.22 -13.65
CA ARG A 19 5.45 5.55 -13.44
C ARG A 19 5.62 4.04 -13.42
N ILE A 20 6.35 3.48 -14.39
CA ILE A 20 6.64 2.05 -14.46
C ILE A 20 7.40 1.60 -13.20
N GLN A 21 8.43 2.32 -12.76
CA GLN A 21 9.17 1.95 -11.54
C GLN A 21 8.29 1.95 -10.29
N THR A 22 7.41 2.93 -10.15
CA THR A 22 6.49 3.03 -9.01
C THR A 22 5.45 1.91 -9.04
N TYR A 23 4.93 1.60 -10.22
CA TYR A 23 4.02 0.48 -10.43
C TYR A 23 4.69 -0.87 -10.14
N THR A 24 5.92 -1.08 -10.62
CA THR A 24 6.71 -2.28 -10.33
C THR A 24 6.97 -2.43 -8.84
N LEU A 25 7.34 -1.35 -8.15
CA LEU A 25 7.54 -1.36 -6.70
C LEU A 25 6.26 -1.75 -5.95
N ASN A 26 5.13 -1.13 -6.30
CA ASN A 26 3.83 -1.46 -5.71
C ASN A 26 3.45 -2.93 -5.94
N SER A 27 3.66 -3.43 -7.16
CA SER A 27 3.38 -4.82 -7.52
C SER A 27 4.23 -5.80 -6.70
N ILE A 28 5.54 -5.55 -6.57
CA ILE A 28 6.44 -6.35 -5.72
C ILE A 28 5.95 -6.35 -4.27
N ILE A 29 5.64 -5.18 -3.72
CA ILE A 29 5.16 -5.07 -2.33
C ILE A 29 3.87 -5.86 -2.13
N LYS A 30 2.87 -5.69 -3.01
CA LYS A 30 1.59 -6.42 -2.94
C LYS A 30 1.82 -7.93 -2.96
N LYS A 31 2.70 -8.44 -3.84
CA LYS A 31 3.00 -9.88 -3.90
C LYS A 31 3.63 -10.39 -2.61
N ILE A 32 4.62 -9.67 -2.07
CA ILE A 32 5.30 -10.04 -0.82
C ILE A 32 4.31 -10.05 0.35
N VAL A 33 3.50 -9.00 0.48
CA VAL A 33 2.52 -8.86 1.55
C VAL A 33 1.49 -9.97 1.49
N THR A 34 0.88 -10.20 0.33
CA THR A 34 -0.16 -11.22 0.19
C THR A 34 0.36 -12.61 0.53
N VAL A 35 1.54 -13.00 0.00
CA VAL A 35 2.10 -14.34 0.24
C VAL A 35 2.52 -14.52 1.70
N LEU A 36 3.30 -13.58 2.25
CA LEU A 36 3.80 -13.70 3.63
C LEU A 36 2.66 -13.60 4.64
N LEU A 37 1.67 -12.74 4.42
CA LEU A 37 0.54 -12.61 5.33
C LEU A 37 -0.37 -13.85 5.30
N LEU A 38 -0.54 -14.49 4.15
CA LEU A 38 -1.26 -15.77 4.07
C LEU A 38 -0.56 -16.85 4.92
N ILE A 39 0.76 -16.95 4.80
CA ILE A 39 1.57 -17.91 5.58
C ILE A 39 1.49 -17.57 7.07
N LEU A 40 1.80 -16.32 7.43
CA LEU A 40 1.81 -15.87 8.82
C LEU A 40 0.42 -16.00 9.45
N GLY A 41 -0.61 -15.66 8.68
CA GLY A 41 -1.98 -15.73 9.12
C GLY A 41 -2.43 -17.16 9.43
N LEU A 42 -2.06 -18.09 8.56
CA LEU A 42 -2.31 -19.51 8.78
C LEU A 42 -1.57 -20.02 10.02
N VAL A 43 -0.30 -19.65 10.19
CA VAL A 43 0.51 -20.05 11.36
C VAL A 43 -0.04 -19.45 12.66
N MET A 44 -0.43 -18.18 12.66
CA MET A 44 -0.93 -17.50 13.85
C MET A 44 -2.34 -17.95 14.25
N THR A 45 -3.21 -18.24 13.28
CA THR A 45 -4.66 -18.44 13.53
C THR A 45 -5.09 -19.89 13.35
N GLY A 46 -4.24 -20.74 12.78
CA GLY A 46 -4.52 -22.15 12.48
C GLY A 46 -5.54 -22.36 11.35
N HIS A 47 -6.02 -21.29 10.74
CA HIS A 47 -7.10 -21.29 9.76
C HIS A 47 -6.86 -20.21 8.69
N ALA A 48 -7.46 -20.38 7.50
CA ALA A 48 -7.28 -19.48 6.37
C ALA A 48 -7.93 -18.10 6.60
N ILE A 49 -7.15 -17.14 7.10
CA ILE A 49 -7.67 -15.82 7.47
C ILE A 49 -8.27 -15.05 6.27
N LEU A 50 -7.76 -15.26 5.05
CA LEU A 50 -8.38 -14.73 3.83
C LEU A 50 -9.17 -15.82 3.13
N THR A 51 -10.46 -15.57 2.90
CA THR A 51 -11.23 -16.37 1.95
C THR A 51 -11.15 -15.82 0.54
N PRO A 52 -11.50 -16.64 -0.46
CA PRO A 52 -11.57 -16.20 -1.85
C PRO A 52 -12.42 -14.94 -2.04
N LEU A 53 -13.55 -14.83 -1.33
CA LEU A 53 -14.43 -13.66 -1.43
C LEU A 53 -13.73 -12.36 -0.98
N LEU A 54 -13.04 -12.38 0.16
CA LEU A 54 -12.27 -11.20 0.63
C LEU A 54 -11.13 -10.88 -0.31
N MET A 55 -10.47 -11.89 -0.87
CA MET A 55 -9.41 -11.70 -1.85
C MET A 55 -9.93 -10.98 -3.10
N VAL A 56 -11.11 -11.35 -3.60
CA VAL A 56 -11.75 -10.68 -4.74
C VAL A 56 -12.07 -9.23 -4.41
N ILE A 57 -12.64 -8.95 -3.23
CA ILE A 57 -12.92 -7.57 -2.80
C ILE A 57 -11.63 -6.74 -2.72
N LEU A 58 -10.55 -7.32 -2.16
CA LEU A 58 -9.24 -6.67 -2.09
C LEU A 58 -8.62 -6.40 -3.46
N LEU A 59 -8.79 -7.32 -4.42
CA LEU A 59 -8.33 -7.14 -5.79
C LEU A 59 -9.05 -5.96 -6.45
N ILE A 60 -10.38 -5.93 -6.35
CA ILE A 60 -11.20 -4.85 -6.92
C ILE A 60 -10.82 -3.50 -6.31
N ALA A 61 -10.79 -3.38 -4.98
CA ALA A 61 -10.38 -2.14 -4.31
C ALA A 61 -8.95 -1.74 -4.66
N GLY A 62 -8.04 -2.71 -4.69
CA GLY A 62 -6.64 -2.50 -5.02
C GLY A 62 -6.40 -2.05 -6.47
N ASP A 63 -7.29 -2.43 -7.40
CA ASP A 63 -7.22 -2.07 -8.81
C ASP A 63 -7.72 -0.63 -9.05
N PHE A 64 -8.79 -0.20 -8.35
CA PHE A 64 -9.22 1.21 -8.38
C PHE A 64 -8.08 2.15 -7.96
N LEU A 65 -7.37 1.79 -6.89
CA LEU A 65 -6.19 2.56 -6.46
C LEU A 65 -5.07 2.54 -7.49
N ALA A 66 -4.77 1.37 -8.06
CA ALA A 66 -3.72 1.26 -9.06
C ALA A 66 -4.04 2.09 -10.30
N MET A 67 -5.31 2.14 -10.73
CA MET A 67 -5.76 3.00 -11.83
C MET A 67 -5.63 4.48 -11.46
N SER A 68 -6.03 4.89 -10.25
CA SER A 68 -5.88 6.29 -9.82
C SER A 68 -4.41 6.75 -9.77
N LEU A 69 -3.49 5.83 -9.44
CA LEU A 69 -2.04 6.08 -9.41
C LEU A 69 -1.48 6.43 -10.79
N THR A 70 -2.09 5.95 -11.88
CA THR A 70 -1.66 6.31 -13.24
C THR A 70 -1.95 7.76 -13.60
N THR A 71 -2.94 8.37 -12.94
CA THR A 71 -3.35 9.77 -13.11
C THR A 71 -2.50 10.73 -12.26
N ASP A 72 -1.53 10.19 -11.51
CA ASP A 72 -0.72 11.00 -10.62
C ASP A 72 0.36 11.81 -11.35
N HIS A 73 0.60 13.02 -10.82
CA HIS A 73 1.59 13.96 -11.36
C HIS A 73 2.98 13.56 -10.90
N VAL A 74 3.63 12.70 -11.67
CA VAL A 74 5.00 12.27 -11.39
C VAL A 74 5.99 13.34 -11.86
N GLN A 75 6.83 13.83 -10.95
CA GLN A 75 7.89 14.79 -11.29
C GLN A 75 9.01 14.11 -12.09
N PRO A 76 9.31 14.56 -13.32
CA PRO A 76 10.35 13.97 -14.15
C PRO A 76 11.71 14.01 -13.45
N SER A 77 12.42 12.88 -13.45
CA SER A 77 13.80 12.80 -12.92
C SER A 77 14.71 13.78 -13.67
N ALA A 78 15.43 14.61 -12.93
CA ALA A 78 16.38 15.58 -13.49
C ALA A 78 17.55 14.87 -14.21
N MET A 79 17.98 13.71 -13.70
CA MET A 79 19.06 12.90 -14.26
C MET A 79 18.54 11.61 -14.93
N PRO A 80 19.24 11.09 -15.96
CA PRO A 80 18.91 9.80 -16.56
C PRO A 80 18.97 8.71 -15.48
N ASN A 81 17.82 8.13 -15.19
CA ASN A 81 17.70 7.14 -14.14
C ASN A 81 18.01 5.75 -14.71
N ALA A 82 19.07 5.11 -14.24
CA ALA A 82 19.43 3.77 -14.69
C ALA A 82 18.44 2.74 -14.10
N TRP A 83 18.02 1.76 -14.91
CA TRP A 83 17.11 0.69 -14.49
C TRP A 83 17.84 -0.32 -13.58
N ARG A 84 17.98 0.02 -12.30
CA ARG A 84 18.59 -0.84 -11.27
C ARG A 84 17.52 -1.71 -10.60
N ILE A 85 17.12 -2.79 -11.27
CA ILE A 85 16.10 -3.73 -10.78
C ILE A 85 16.45 -4.24 -9.39
N SER A 86 17.72 -4.58 -9.14
CA SER A 86 18.17 -5.13 -7.86
C SER A 86 17.84 -4.19 -6.69
N ASN A 87 18.17 -2.91 -6.80
CA ASN A 87 17.86 -1.92 -5.75
C ASN A 87 16.36 -1.74 -5.58
N LEU A 88 15.60 -1.68 -6.68
CA LEU A 88 14.14 -1.54 -6.64
C LEU A 88 13.49 -2.73 -5.91
N THR A 89 13.94 -3.94 -6.20
CA THR A 89 13.47 -5.15 -5.54
C THR A 89 13.83 -5.15 -4.06
N ILE A 90 15.05 -4.75 -3.68
CA ILE A 90 15.46 -4.66 -2.26
C ILE A 90 14.57 -3.65 -1.50
N VAL A 91 14.33 -2.46 -2.07
CA VAL A 91 13.39 -1.48 -1.47
C VAL A 91 12.00 -2.09 -1.33
N GLY A 92 11.49 -2.75 -2.38
CA GLY A 92 10.18 -3.39 -2.36
C GLY A 92 10.07 -4.48 -1.31
N VAL A 93 11.12 -5.27 -1.11
CA VAL A 93 11.19 -6.30 -0.06
C VAL A 93 11.19 -5.67 1.33
N ILE A 94 11.99 -4.63 1.56
CA ILE A 94 12.04 -3.95 2.87
C ILE A 94 10.68 -3.32 3.22
N LEU A 95 10.08 -2.59 2.27
CA LEU A 95 8.77 -1.98 2.47
C LEU A 95 7.67 -3.03 2.65
N GLY A 96 7.71 -4.11 1.86
CA GLY A 96 6.78 -5.24 1.99
C GLY A 96 6.90 -5.93 3.34
N LEU A 97 8.11 -6.19 3.83
CA LEU A 97 8.34 -6.74 5.17
C LEU A 97 7.83 -5.80 6.27
N CYS A 98 8.03 -4.49 6.13
CA CYS A 98 7.52 -3.51 7.07
C CYS A 98 5.98 -3.54 7.14
N LEU A 99 5.31 -3.62 6.00
CA LEU A 99 3.86 -3.76 5.92
C LEU A 99 3.37 -5.10 6.50
N VAL A 100 4.06 -6.22 6.21
CA VAL A 100 3.73 -7.53 6.80
C VAL A 100 3.86 -7.49 8.32
N MET A 101 4.92 -6.89 8.85
CA MET A 101 5.13 -6.73 10.29
C MET A 101 4.02 -5.88 10.92
N PHE A 102 3.61 -4.79 10.27
CA PHE A 102 2.47 -3.99 10.72
C PHE A 102 1.17 -4.80 10.75
N CYS A 103 0.87 -5.54 9.67
CA CYS A 103 -0.31 -6.40 9.62
C CYS A 103 -0.27 -7.48 10.71
N ALA A 104 0.88 -8.12 10.90
CA ALA A 104 1.12 -9.15 11.91
C ALA A 104 0.85 -8.63 13.32
N LEU A 105 1.36 -7.43 13.64
CA LEU A 105 1.20 -6.82 14.96
C LEU A 105 -0.27 -6.52 15.26
N ILE A 106 -1.03 -6.00 14.30
CA ILE A 106 -2.45 -5.71 14.53
C ILE A 106 -3.26 -7.01 14.67
N ILE A 107 -2.98 -8.04 13.87
CA ILE A 107 -3.63 -9.34 13.98
C ILE A 107 -3.30 -9.98 15.34
N ALA A 108 -2.04 -9.94 15.76
CA ALA A 108 -1.61 -10.44 17.06
C ALA A 108 -2.30 -9.68 18.20
N TYR A 109 -2.39 -8.35 18.12
CA TYR A 109 -3.11 -7.54 19.09
C TYR A 109 -4.61 -7.91 19.15
N GLY A 110 -5.25 -8.08 17.99
CA GLY A 110 -6.64 -8.53 17.90
C GLY A 110 -6.87 -9.90 18.54
N LYS A 111 -5.92 -10.83 18.36
CA LYS A 111 -6.01 -12.18 18.91
C LYS A 111 -5.72 -12.23 20.42
N PHE A 112 -4.62 -11.63 20.87
CA PHE A 112 -4.12 -11.78 22.25
C PHE A 112 -4.69 -10.76 23.24
N VAL A 113 -5.04 -9.56 22.78
CA VAL A 113 -5.58 -8.51 23.67
C VAL A 113 -7.10 -8.48 23.59
N LEU A 114 -7.65 -8.42 22.37
CA LEU A 114 -9.10 -8.34 22.17
C LEU A 114 -9.81 -9.70 22.20
N HIS A 115 -9.08 -10.81 22.20
CA HIS A 115 -9.64 -12.18 22.23
C HIS A 115 -10.71 -12.40 21.14
N LEU A 116 -10.48 -11.80 19.96
CA LEU A 116 -11.43 -11.87 18.85
C LEU A 116 -11.58 -13.30 18.33
N ASN A 117 -12.81 -13.63 17.94
CA ASN A 117 -13.11 -14.90 17.28
C ASN A 117 -12.45 -14.98 15.91
N TYR A 118 -12.32 -16.19 15.37
CA TYR A 118 -11.75 -16.41 14.03
C TYR A 118 -12.44 -15.59 12.93
N MET A 119 -13.76 -15.46 13.00
CA MET A 119 -14.53 -14.69 12.02
C MET A 119 -14.22 -13.18 12.09
N GLU A 120 -13.97 -12.65 13.28
CA GLU A 120 -13.61 -11.25 13.51
C GLU A 120 -12.16 -10.97 13.11
N LEU A 121 -11.24 -11.91 13.38
CA LEU A 121 -9.85 -11.83 12.93
C LEU A 121 -9.72 -11.79 11.40
N ARG A 122 -10.62 -12.48 10.70
CA ARG A 122 -10.72 -12.43 9.23
C ARG A 122 -11.13 -11.04 8.74
N THR A 123 -12.15 -10.44 9.33
CA THR A 123 -12.54 -9.06 9.01
C THR A 123 -11.42 -8.07 9.39
N LEU A 124 -10.76 -8.25 10.53
CA LEU A 124 -9.66 -7.38 10.97
C LEU A 124 -8.51 -7.42 9.96
N THR A 125 -8.17 -8.61 9.47
CA THR A 125 -7.12 -8.80 8.47
C THR A 125 -7.46 -8.11 7.15
N PHE A 126 -8.72 -8.17 6.72
CA PHE A 126 -9.19 -7.41 5.56
C PHE A 126 -8.99 -5.90 5.75
N VAL A 127 -9.48 -5.35 6.86
CA VAL A 127 -9.39 -3.91 7.17
C VAL A 127 -7.94 -3.44 7.23
N VAL A 128 -7.09 -4.19 7.91
CA VAL A 128 -5.66 -3.89 8.05
C VAL A 128 -4.93 -3.97 6.72
N LEU A 129 -5.27 -4.92 5.85
CA LEU A 129 -4.74 -4.98 4.50
C LEU A 129 -5.16 -3.77 3.65
N VAL A 130 -6.43 -3.37 3.69
CA VAL A 130 -6.90 -2.19 2.96
C VAL A 130 -6.16 -0.94 3.46
N PHE A 131 -6.17 -0.67 4.77
CA PHE A 131 -5.55 0.54 5.30
C PHE A 131 -4.01 0.54 5.21
N GLY A 132 -3.38 -0.62 5.38
CA GLY A 132 -1.94 -0.78 5.22
C GLY A 132 -1.47 -0.65 3.77
N SER A 133 -2.25 -1.19 2.81
CA SER A 133 -1.95 -1.04 1.39
C SER A 133 -2.12 0.42 0.92
N GLN A 134 -3.14 1.13 1.39
CA GLN A 134 -3.30 2.58 1.18
C GLN A 134 -2.07 3.33 1.69
N SER A 135 -1.70 3.12 2.97
CA SER A 135 -0.55 3.78 3.60
C SER A 135 0.73 3.58 2.80
N THR A 136 0.93 2.36 2.28
CA THR A 136 2.10 2.03 1.48
C THR A 136 2.07 2.69 0.11
N ILE A 137 0.90 2.74 -0.55
CA ILE A 137 0.72 3.44 -1.84
C ILE A 137 1.07 4.93 -1.69
N TYR A 138 0.59 5.60 -0.64
CA TYR A 138 0.98 6.98 -0.36
C TYR A 138 2.48 7.11 -0.09
N ALA A 139 3.09 6.17 0.64
CA ALA A 139 4.51 6.20 0.94
C ALA A 139 5.38 6.06 -0.33
N ILE A 140 5.04 5.15 -1.24
CA ILE A 140 5.81 4.91 -2.48
C ILE A 140 5.58 5.93 -3.58
N ARG A 141 4.48 6.70 -3.49
CA ARG A 141 4.10 7.74 -4.47
C ARG A 141 5.19 8.80 -4.64
N GLU A 142 5.78 9.24 -3.54
CA GLU A 142 6.82 10.25 -3.53
C GLU A 142 8.15 9.67 -3.06
N ARG A 143 9.23 9.91 -3.81
CA ARG A 143 10.57 9.39 -3.48
C ARG A 143 11.21 10.14 -2.32
N ARG A 144 10.70 11.34 -2.02
CA ARG A 144 11.06 12.17 -0.87
C ARG A 144 9.91 12.13 0.15
N HIS A 145 9.98 12.96 1.20
CA HIS A 145 8.93 13.04 2.20
C HIS A 145 7.53 13.26 1.59
N LEU A 146 6.54 12.59 2.16
CA LEU A 146 5.11 12.66 1.79
C LEU A 146 4.61 14.10 1.63
N TRP A 147 5.17 15.05 2.38
CA TRP A 147 4.68 16.44 2.48
C TRP A 147 5.17 17.34 1.34
N ARG A 148 6.05 16.85 0.46
CA ARG A 148 6.63 17.67 -0.61
C ARG A 148 5.79 17.69 -1.89
N SER A 149 4.85 16.75 -2.06
CA SER A 149 3.97 16.70 -3.22
C SER A 149 2.52 16.47 -2.83
N LEU A 150 1.64 17.36 -3.30
CA LEU A 150 0.20 17.22 -3.10
C LEU A 150 -0.33 16.03 -3.91
N PRO A 151 -1.15 15.15 -3.32
CA PRO A 151 -1.81 14.06 -4.02
C PRO A 151 -2.73 14.56 -5.13
N SER A 152 -2.78 13.83 -6.25
CA SER A 152 -3.80 14.05 -7.27
C SER A 152 -5.19 13.87 -6.66
N ILE A 153 -6.13 14.74 -7.02
CA ILE A 153 -7.51 14.72 -6.52
C ILE A 153 -8.16 13.34 -6.74
N TRP A 154 -7.86 12.69 -7.87
CA TRP A 154 -8.34 11.34 -8.19
C TRP A 154 -7.83 10.28 -7.23
N LEU A 155 -6.59 10.40 -6.76
CA LEU A 155 -6.01 9.48 -5.79
C LEU A 155 -6.68 9.67 -4.42
N VAL A 156 -6.90 10.91 -4.00
CA VAL A 156 -7.61 11.21 -2.75
C VAL A 156 -9.05 10.67 -2.79
N ILE A 157 -9.78 10.91 -3.88
CA ILE A 157 -11.15 10.41 -4.04
C ILE A 157 -11.17 8.87 -4.02
N SER A 158 -10.26 8.20 -4.75
CA SER A 158 -10.19 6.73 -4.76
C SER A 158 -9.90 6.19 -3.36
N SER A 159 -8.91 6.75 -2.66
CA SER A 159 -8.59 6.33 -1.30
C SER A 159 -9.75 6.55 -0.34
N LEU A 160 -10.49 7.66 -0.46
CA LEU A 160 -11.64 7.93 0.37
C LEU A 160 -12.76 6.92 0.11
N VAL A 161 -13.03 6.60 -1.15
CA VAL A 161 -14.02 5.59 -1.55
C VAL A 161 -13.64 4.22 -0.99
N ASP A 162 -12.38 3.81 -1.08
CA ASP A 162 -11.92 2.52 -0.54
C ASP A 162 -12.01 2.45 0.98
N ILE A 163 -11.65 3.53 1.68
CA ILE A 163 -11.78 3.59 3.14
C ILE A 163 -13.25 3.49 3.53
N LEU A 164 -14.13 4.24 2.88
CA LEU A 164 -15.57 4.17 3.13
C LEU A 164 -16.14 2.79 2.83
N LEU A 165 -15.72 2.15 1.73
CA LEU A 165 -16.15 0.81 1.37
C LEU A 165 -15.69 -0.20 2.44
N ALA A 166 -14.45 -0.11 2.90
CA ALA A 166 -13.93 -0.96 3.97
C ALA A 166 -14.66 -0.74 5.30
N LEU A 167 -14.97 0.50 5.65
CA LEU A 167 -15.76 0.85 6.85
C LEU A 167 -17.17 0.25 6.78
N ILE A 168 -17.86 0.46 5.66
CA ILE A 168 -19.24 -0.02 5.46
C ILE A 168 -19.29 -1.55 5.52
N LEU A 169 -18.37 -2.24 4.86
CA LEU A 169 -18.36 -3.70 4.88
C LEU A 169 -17.98 -4.26 6.26
N SER A 170 -17.01 -3.64 6.95
CA SER A 170 -16.53 -4.12 8.25
C SER A 170 -17.50 -3.83 9.40
N ILE A 171 -18.23 -2.71 9.37
CA ILE A 171 -19.20 -2.34 10.41
C ILE A 171 -20.57 -2.94 10.09
N GLY A 172 -20.96 -2.92 8.83
CA GLY A 172 -22.26 -3.45 8.37
C GLY A 172 -22.33 -4.97 8.34
N GLY A 173 -21.21 -5.68 8.50
CA GLY A 173 -21.16 -7.14 8.49
C GLY A 173 -21.54 -7.76 7.14
N ILE A 174 -21.43 -6.99 6.05
CA ILE A 174 -21.77 -7.46 4.71
C ILE A 174 -20.57 -8.27 4.21
N ALA A 175 -20.80 -9.56 3.93
CA ALA A 175 -19.79 -10.57 3.55
C ALA A 175 -18.76 -10.98 4.63
N MET A 176 -18.77 -10.35 5.80
CA MET A 176 -17.84 -10.65 6.90
C MET A 176 -18.42 -10.32 8.28
N SER A 177 -17.82 -10.84 9.36
CA SER A 177 -18.35 -10.61 10.72
C SER A 177 -18.20 -9.15 11.11
N PRO A 178 -19.21 -8.51 11.70
CA PRO A 178 -19.11 -7.14 12.16
C PRO A 178 -18.02 -7.02 13.22
N LEU A 179 -17.19 -5.98 13.11
CA LEU A 179 -16.24 -5.59 14.16
C LEU A 179 -16.76 -4.39 14.93
N PRO A 180 -16.37 -4.23 16.21
CA PRO A 180 -16.65 -3.02 16.96
C PRO A 180 -16.09 -1.80 16.23
N VAL A 181 -16.89 -0.75 16.09
CA VAL A 181 -16.51 0.50 15.41
C VAL A 181 -15.20 1.07 15.97
N LEU A 182 -14.96 0.91 17.28
CA LEU A 182 -13.74 1.32 17.95
C LEU A 182 -12.47 0.65 17.39
N THR A 183 -12.52 -0.65 17.06
CA THR A 183 -11.34 -1.35 16.54
C THR A 183 -11.02 -0.90 15.13
N VAL A 184 -12.04 -0.62 14.32
CA VAL A 184 -11.89 -0.12 12.96
C VAL A 184 -11.29 1.29 12.94
N TRP A 185 -11.73 2.18 13.83
CA TRP A 185 -11.09 3.50 13.97
C TRP A 185 -9.68 3.41 14.55
N ALA A 186 -9.43 2.50 15.49
CA ALA A 186 -8.11 2.27 16.03
C ALA A 186 -7.14 1.75 14.95
N THR A 187 -7.57 0.85 14.06
CA THR A 187 -6.73 0.39 12.95
C THR A 187 -6.50 1.48 11.91
N LEU A 188 -7.48 2.35 11.65
CA LEU A 188 -7.26 3.51 10.80
C LEU A 188 -6.20 4.45 11.40
N GLY A 189 -6.30 4.76 12.70
CA GLY A 189 -5.31 5.55 13.42
C GLY A 189 -3.91 4.92 13.38
N ALA A 190 -3.82 3.60 13.59
CA ALA A 190 -2.58 2.85 13.49
C ALA A 190 -1.99 2.90 12.07
N ALA A 191 -2.84 2.84 11.03
CA ALA A 191 -2.41 2.96 9.64
C ALA A 191 -1.84 4.35 9.31
N VAL A 192 -2.44 5.42 9.85
CA VAL A 192 -1.91 6.79 9.71
C VAL A 192 -0.52 6.90 10.36
N VAL A 193 -0.36 6.37 11.58
CA VAL A 193 0.95 6.33 12.26
C VAL A 193 1.95 5.51 11.44
N PHE A 194 1.53 4.37 10.91
CA PHE A 194 2.36 3.52 10.06
C PHE A 194 2.80 4.25 8.77
N ALA A 195 1.93 5.04 8.15
CA ALA A 195 2.30 5.85 6.99
C ALA A 195 3.41 6.85 7.32
N LEU A 196 3.36 7.49 8.51
CA LEU A 196 4.41 8.40 8.97
C LEU A 196 5.72 7.66 9.27
N VAL A 197 5.66 6.49 9.90
CA VAL A 197 6.83 5.64 10.17
C VAL A 197 7.46 5.18 8.85
N LEU A 198 6.65 4.75 7.88
CA LEU A 198 7.13 4.38 6.54
C LEU A 198 7.81 5.56 5.84
N ASP A 199 7.28 6.78 5.98
CA ASP A 199 7.93 7.98 5.42
C ASP A 199 9.30 8.25 6.05
N ALA A 200 9.41 8.08 7.37
CA ALA A 200 10.68 8.21 8.07
C ALA A 200 11.69 7.13 7.68
N VAL A 201 11.24 5.88 7.43
CA VAL A 201 12.12 4.77 7.02
C VAL A 201 12.48 4.84 5.54
N LYS A 202 11.56 5.26 4.66
CA LYS A 202 11.82 5.27 3.21
C LYS A 202 12.89 6.29 2.83
N VAL A 203 12.92 7.46 3.45
CA VAL A 203 13.84 8.57 3.10
C VAL A 203 15.31 8.16 3.21
N PRO A 204 15.80 7.59 4.34
CA PRO A 204 17.18 7.12 4.43
C PRO A 204 17.44 5.89 3.55
N VAL A 205 16.45 5.02 3.34
CA VAL A 205 16.60 3.80 2.51
C VAL A 205 16.74 4.16 1.03
N MET A 206 15.92 5.08 0.52
CA MET A 206 16.01 5.56 -0.86
C MET A 206 17.27 6.42 -1.09
N ALA A 207 17.69 7.22 -0.10
CA ALA A 207 18.93 7.97 -0.15
C ALA A 207 20.17 7.05 -0.19
N ARG A 208 20.21 6.00 0.63
CA ARG A 208 21.31 5.01 0.63
C ARG A 208 21.39 4.19 -0.67
N MET A 209 20.28 3.99 -1.37
CA MET A 209 20.25 3.21 -2.61
C MET A 209 20.43 4.03 -3.89
N GLY A 210 20.63 5.36 -3.77
CA GLY A 210 20.87 6.25 -4.91
C GLY A 210 19.70 6.35 -5.88
N ILE A 211 18.47 6.26 -5.35
CA ILE A 211 17.21 6.31 -6.12
C ILE A 211 16.65 7.75 -6.20
N VAL A 212 17.30 8.70 -5.50
CA VAL A 212 17.03 10.15 -5.41
C VAL A 212 18.28 10.94 -5.70
#